data_AF-A0A959BZM9-F1
#
_entry.id   AF-A0A959BZM9-F1
#
_cell.length_a   1.000
_cell.length_b   1.000
_cell.length_c   1.000
_cell.angle_alpha   90.00
_cell.angle_beta   90.00
_cell.angle_gamma   90.00
#
_symmetry.space_group_name_H-M   'P 1'
#
loop_
_entity.id
_entity.type
_entity.pdbx_description
1 polymer ?
#
loop_
_entity_poly.entity_id
_entity_poly.type
_entity_poly.pdbx_seq_one_letter_code
_entity_poly.pdbx_strand_id
1 'polypeptide(L)'
;FELGFMMRHQYHSEVARELYSKRKRKHVKQLKKQKLRLHPEAIEAMEEAMGEGKKKKKKKKKSKKTEIELKEINLGRGVETMYRTTYRTHVNLSSIADSKANFMLTINAVVISFVLTNLIPKLRGETWLIAPTVALLGTCLSALVFAILATRPKVTEGKVTREDIDQKKSNLLFFGNFYKMELEDFHWGMTEMIKDSDYLYSSMTRDLYFLGVVLAKKYRFLRICYGIFMYGLILSVLAFAIAYSFSPTH
;
A
#
# COMPACT_ATOMS: atom_id res chain seq x y z
N PHE A 1 -18.07 -26.47 -9.16
CA PHE A 1 -18.58 -27.04 -7.89
C PHE A 1 -19.87 -26.33 -7.43
N GLU A 2 -19.83 -25.00 -7.20
CA GLU A 2 -20.93 -24.14 -6.73
C GLU A 2 -22.29 -24.26 -7.46
N LEU A 3 -22.31 -24.18 -8.80
CA LEU A 3 -23.56 -24.13 -9.58
C LEU A 3 -24.35 -25.45 -9.52
N GLY A 4 -23.66 -26.58 -9.56
CA GLY A 4 -24.29 -27.91 -9.51
C GLY A 4 -24.97 -28.17 -8.17
N PHE A 5 -24.35 -27.72 -7.07
CA PHE A 5 -24.94 -27.76 -5.74
C PHE A 5 -26.23 -26.93 -5.68
N MET A 6 -26.18 -25.68 -6.12
CA MET A 6 -27.33 -24.76 -6.06
C MET A 6 -28.53 -25.21 -6.92
N MET A 7 -28.27 -25.91 -8.02
CA MET A 7 -29.31 -26.46 -8.90
C MET A 7 -29.98 -27.71 -8.31
N ARG A 8 -29.23 -28.55 -7.58
CA ARG A 8 -29.73 -29.78 -6.97
C ARG A 8 -30.37 -29.58 -5.59
N HIS A 9 -29.91 -28.57 -4.86
CA HIS A 9 -30.43 -28.28 -3.53
C HIS A 9 -31.93 -27.95 -3.60
N GLN A 10 -32.72 -28.36 -2.61
CA GLN A 10 -34.08 -27.91 -2.38
C GLN A 10 -34.26 -27.57 -0.91
N TYR A 11 -35.16 -26.64 -0.60
CA TYR A 11 -35.46 -26.28 0.78
C TYR A 11 -36.46 -27.30 1.34
N HIS A 12 -36.20 -27.81 2.53
CA HIS A 12 -37.01 -28.86 3.16
C HIS A 12 -38.27 -28.34 3.86
N SER A 13 -38.35 -27.03 4.15
CA SER A 13 -39.53 -26.39 4.75
C SER A 13 -40.17 -25.38 3.82
N GLU A 14 -41.50 -25.23 3.91
CA GLU A 14 -42.24 -24.27 3.09
C GLU A 14 -41.84 -22.83 3.39
N VAL A 15 -41.63 -22.50 4.67
CA VAL A 15 -41.17 -21.18 5.12
C VAL A 15 -39.81 -20.81 4.50
N ALA A 16 -38.87 -21.75 4.46
CA ALA A 16 -37.56 -21.52 3.84
C ALA A 16 -37.66 -21.37 2.32
N ARG A 17 -38.57 -22.12 1.69
CA ARG A 17 -38.82 -22.03 0.25
C ARG A 17 -39.37 -20.66 -0.13
N GLU A 18 -40.27 -20.09 0.67
CA GLU A 18 -40.83 -18.76 0.41
C GLU A 18 -39.79 -17.65 0.59
N LEU A 19 -39.06 -17.65 1.71
CA LEU A 19 -38.07 -16.62 2.03
C LEU A 19 -36.83 -16.65 1.11
N TYR A 20 -36.29 -17.85 0.84
CA TYR A 20 -34.95 -17.97 0.26
C TYR A 20 -34.95 -18.38 -1.23
N SER A 21 -36.08 -18.79 -1.81
CA SER A 21 -36.11 -19.17 -3.23
C SER A 21 -35.83 -17.98 -4.16
N LYS A 22 -36.24 -16.76 -3.78
CA LYS A 22 -35.97 -15.54 -4.57
C LYS A 22 -34.47 -15.22 -4.61
N ARG A 23 -33.80 -15.27 -3.46
CA ARG A 23 -32.35 -15.03 -3.34
C ARG A 23 -31.54 -16.12 -4.02
N LYS A 24 -31.92 -17.40 -3.84
CA LYS A 24 -31.31 -18.54 -4.55
C LYS A 24 -31.37 -18.40 -6.06
N ARG A 25 -32.54 -18.04 -6.62
CA ARG A 25 -32.70 -17.78 -8.06
C ARG A 25 -31.78 -16.64 -8.53
N LYS A 26 -31.56 -15.60 -7.72
CA LYS A 26 -30.63 -14.50 -8.03
C LYS A 26 -29.17 -14.97 -8.06
N HIS A 27 -28.74 -15.75 -7.07
CA HIS A 27 -27.37 -16.28 -7.00
C HIS A 27 -27.10 -17.29 -8.13
N VAL A 28 -28.05 -18.17 -8.45
CA VAL A 28 -27.94 -19.09 -9.60
C VAL A 28 -27.77 -18.31 -10.91
N LYS A 29 -28.49 -17.19 -11.10
CA LYS A 29 -28.31 -16.33 -12.27
C LYS A 29 -26.92 -15.68 -12.31
N GLN A 30 -26.40 -15.21 -11.18
CA GLN A 30 -25.04 -14.65 -11.10
C GLN A 30 -23.97 -15.70 -11.38
N LEU A 31 -24.07 -16.89 -10.80
CA LEU A 31 -23.13 -18.00 -11.03
C LEU A 31 -23.16 -18.48 -12.49
N LYS A 32 -24.35 -18.58 -13.11
CA LYS A 32 -24.46 -18.86 -14.54
C LYS A 32 -23.74 -17.79 -15.36
N LYS A 33 -24.01 -16.51 -15.07
CA LYS A 33 -23.39 -15.36 -15.77
C LYS A 33 -21.87 -15.30 -15.58
N GLN A 34 -21.36 -15.72 -14.43
CA GLN A 34 -19.92 -15.78 -14.15
C GLN A 34 -19.25 -16.94 -14.92
N LYS A 35 -19.88 -18.13 -14.94
CA LYS A 35 -19.42 -19.26 -15.76
C LYS A 35 -19.45 -18.94 -17.26
N LEU A 36 -20.49 -18.20 -17.68
CA LEU A 36 -20.67 -17.69 -19.04
C LEU A 36 -19.56 -16.73 -19.47
N ARG A 37 -18.98 -15.97 -18.53
CA ARG A 37 -17.86 -15.04 -18.78
C ARG A 37 -16.50 -15.75 -18.88
N LEU A 38 -16.38 -16.93 -18.28
CA LEU A 38 -15.14 -17.72 -18.27
C LEU A 38 -15.02 -18.63 -19.49
N HIS A 39 -16.13 -18.99 -20.14
CA HIS A 39 -16.16 -19.82 -21.35
C HIS A 39 -17.15 -19.26 -22.39
N PRO A 40 -16.72 -18.30 -23.23
CA PRO A 40 -17.57 -17.64 -24.23
C PRO A 40 -18.09 -18.59 -25.32
N GLU A 41 -17.31 -19.61 -25.69
CA GLU A 41 -17.55 -20.51 -26.83
C GLU A 41 -18.73 -21.48 -26.60
N ALA A 42 -19.03 -21.82 -25.34
CA ALA A 42 -20.13 -22.74 -25.02
C ALA A 42 -21.53 -22.16 -25.27
N ILE A 43 -21.62 -20.87 -25.56
CA ILE A 43 -22.87 -20.11 -25.74
C ILE A 43 -23.33 -20.15 -27.18
N GLU A 44 -22.40 -20.00 -28.13
CA GLU A 44 -22.71 -20.03 -29.55
C GLU A 44 -23.27 -21.40 -29.94
N ALA A 45 -22.61 -22.47 -29.46
CA ALA A 45 -23.06 -23.86 -29.68
C ALA A 45 -24.44 -24.18 -29.07
N MET A 46 -24.83 -23.55 -27.94
CA MET A 46 -26.09 -23.84 -27.26
C MET A 46 -27.24 -22.94 -27.76
N GLU A 47 -26.93 -21.74 -28.28
CA GLU A 47 -27.92 -20.82 -28.83
C GLU A 47 -28.34 -21.17 -30.26
N GLU A 48 -27.46 -21.78 -31.06
CA GLU A 48 -27.80 -22.33 -32.38
C GLU A 48 -28.78 -23.51 -32.28
N ALA A 49 -28.65 -24.35 -31.24
CA ALA A 49 -29.47 -25.54 -31.04
C ALA A 49 -30.94 -25.28 -30.66
N MET A 50 -31.33 -24.05 -30.27
CA MET A 50 -32.66 -23.77 -29.68
C MET A 50 -33.58 -22.81 -30.46
N GLY A 51 -33.27 -22.44 -31.71
CA GLY A 51 -34.28 -21.96 -32.69
C GLY A 51 -35.18 -20.74 -32.37
N GLU A 52 -34.94 -19.94 -31.32
CA GLU A 52 -35.86 -18.85 -30.90
C GLU A 52 -35.44 -17.45 -31.42
N GLY A 53 -35.66 -17.19 -32.72
CA GLY A 53 -35.02 -16.08 -33.45
C GLY A 53 -35.55 -14.65 -33.32
N LYS A 54 -36.82 -14.39 -32.92
CA LYS A 54 -37.40 -13.02 -33.05
C LYS A 54 -37.87 -12.32 -31.77
N LYS A 55 -38.52 -12.98 -30.79
CA LYS A 55 -38.86 -12.36 -29.48
C LYS A 55 -37.65 -12.16 -28.56
N LYS A 56 -36.57 -12.94 -28.74
CA LYS A 56 -35.33 -12.83 -27.96
C LYS A 56 -34.50 -11.58 -28.32
N LYS A 57 -34.50 -11.05 -29.55
CA LYS A 57 -33.66 -9.88 -29.92
C LYS A 57 -33.95 -8.62 -29.06
N LYS A 58 -35.23 -8.27 -28.80
CA LYS A 58 -35.59 -7.15 -27.89
C LYS A 58 -35.22 -7.43 -26.42
N LYS A 59 -35.43 -8.67 -25.94
CA LYS A 59 -35.10 -9.10 -24.57
C LYS A 59 -33.57 -9.22 -24.35
N LYS A 60 -32.82 -9.62 -25.37
CA LYS A 60 -31.34 -9.73 -25.42
C LYS A 60 -30.69 -8.34 -25.50
N LYS A 61 -31.31 -7.37 -26.19
CA LYS A 61 -30.86 -5.96 -26.21
C LYS A 61 -31.09 -5.26 -24.86
N LYS A 62 -32.24 -5.47 -24.21
CA LYS A 62 -32.52 -4.97 -22.85
C LYS A 62 -31.67 -5.67 -21.79
N SER A 63 -31.51 -6.99 -21.90
CA SER A 63 -30.60 -7.79 -21.06
C SER A 63 -29.16 -7.37 -21.23
N LYS A 64 -28.66 -7.12 -22.45
CA LYS A 64 -27.30 -6.61 -22.70
C LYS A 64 -27.10 -5.22 -22.09
N LYS A 65 -28.06 -4.29 -22.21
CA LYS A 65 -27.98 -2.98 -21.54
C LYS A 65 -27.86 -3.13 -20.02
N THR A 66 -28.76 -3.90 -19.40
CA THR A 66 -28.68 -4.20 -17.96
C THR A 66 -27.39 -4.98 -17.62
N GLU A 67 -26.84 -5.76 -18.54
CA GLU A 67 -25.58 -6.48 -18.34
C GLU A 67 -24.36 -5.57 -18.34
N ILE A 68 -24.37 -4.58 -19.22
CA ILE A 68 -23.34 -3.55 -19.39
C ILE A 68 -23.38 -2.60 -18.19
N GLU A 69 -24.56 -2.11 -17.80
CA GLU A 69 -24.73 -1.30 -16.58
C GLU A 69 -24.27 -2.06 -15.32
N LEU A 70 -24.62 -3.34 -15.18
CA LEU A 70 -24.09 -4.16 -14.08
C LEU A 70 -22.58 -4.44 -14.21
N LYS A 71 -21.99 -4.41 -15.41
CA LYS A 71 -20.52 -4.54 -15.57
C LYS A 71 -19.83 -3.24 -15.14
N GLU A 72 -20.34 -2.10 -15.56
CA GLU A 72 -19.83 -0.77 -15.20
C GLU A 72 -19.93 -0.52 -13.69
N ILE A 73 -21.06 -0.84 -13.06
CA ILE A 73 -21.23 -0.73 -11.59
C ILE A 73 -20.27 -1.67 -10.83
N ASN A 74 -20.06 -2.89 -11.32
CA ASN A 74 -19.11 -3.82 -10.70
C ASN A 74 -17.66 -3.41 -10.93
N LEU A 75 -17.35 -2.81 -12.08
CA LEU A 75 -16.04 -2.25 -12.39
C LEU A 75 -15.74 -1.08 -11.44
N GLY A 76 -16.70 -0.15 -11.25
CA GLY A 76 -16.57 0.96 -10.30
C GLY A 76 -16.29 0.49 -8.86
N ARG A 77 -17.02 -0.53 -8.38
CA ARG A 77 -16.76 -1.14 -7.06
C ARG A 77 -15.40 -1.85 -6.97
N GLY A 78 -14.98 -2.50 -8.05
CA GLY A 78 -13.66 -3.13 -8.14
C GLY A 78 -12.53 -2.10 -8.06
N VAL A 79 -12.67 -1.00 -8.80
CA VAL A 79 -11.74 0.13 -8.82
C VAL A 79 -11.68 0.82 -7.45
N GLU A 80 -12.83 1.10 -6.83
CA GLU A 80 -12.90 1.66 -5.46
C GLU A 80 -12.19 0.74 -4.45
N THR A 81 -12.47 -0.56 -4.51
CA THR A 81 -11.84 -1.56 -3.63
C THR A 81 -10.34 -1.63 -3.86
N MET A 82 -9.89 -1.55 -5.12
CA MET A 82 -8.48 -1.49 -5.47
C MET A 82 -7.82 -0.27 -4.82
N TYR A 83 -8.30 0.96 -5.09
CA TYR A 83 -7.74 2.17 -4.49
C TYR A 83 -7.70 2.09 -2.97
N ARG A 84 -8.80 1.72 -2.32
CA ARG A 84 -8.87 1.57 -0.86
C ARG A 84 -7.82 0.59 -0.32
N THR A 85 -7.65 -0.55 -0.99
CA THR A 85 -6.68 -1.57 -0.58
C THR A 85 -5.26 -1.06 -0.79
N THR A 86 -4.97 -0.43 -1.93
CA THR A 86 -3.65 0.09 -2.23
C THR A 86 -3.25 1.22 -1.29
N TYR A 87 -4.14 2.18 -1.00
CA TYR A 87 -3.88 3.21 0.01
C TYR A 87 -3.54 2.63 1.37
N ARG A 88 -4.34 1.67 1.85
CA ARG A 88 -4.07 0.97 3.11
C ARG A 88 -2.71 0.29 3.10
N THR A 89 -2.36 -0.36 2.00
CA THR A 89 -1.04 -1.01 1.83
C THR A 89 0.08 0.01 1.90
N HIS A 90 -0.01 1.16 1.22
CA HIS A 90 1.03 2.19 1.27
C HIS A 90 1.18 2.84 2.65
N VAL A 91 0.07 3.14 3.34
CA VAL A 91 0.11 3.63 4.73
C VAL A 91 0.77 2.60 5.64
N ASN A 92 0.41 1.32 5.48
CA ASN A 92 1.02 0.23 6.25
C ASN A 92 2.52 0.10 5.95
N LEU A 93 2.93 0.10 4.68
CA LEU A 93 4.34 0.06 4.30
C LEU A 93 5.13 1.25 4.86
N SER A 94 4.54 2.45 4.89
CA SER A 94 5.15 3.60 5.54
C SER A 94 5.35 3.35 7.04
N SER A 95 4.32 2.86 7.74
CA SER A 95 4.39 2.53 9.16
C SER A 95 5.44 1.44 9.45
N ILE A 96 5.56 0.43 8.58
CA ILE A 96 6.60 -0.61 8.68
C ILE A 96 7.99 0.01 8.52
N ALA A 97 8.18 0.93 7.57
CA ALA A 97 9.45 1.63 7.40
C ALA A 97 9.81 2.46 8.65
N ASP A 98 8.84 3.18 9.21
CA ASP A 98 9.03 3.96 10.43
C ASP A 98 9.36 3.07 11.63
N SER A 99 8.69 1.92 11.75
CA SER A 99 8.97 0.91 12.79
C SER A 99 10.40 0.35 12.66
N LYS A 100 10.85 0.03 11.44
CA LYS A 100 12.21 -0.45 11.18
C LYS A 100 13.28 0.60 11.52
N ALA A 101 13.02 1.86 11.19
CA ALA A 101 13.91 2.95 11.60
C ALA A 101 13.94 3.13 13.13
N ASN A 102 12.79 3.04 13.80
CA ASN A 102 12.72 3.09 15.26
C ASN A 102 13.50 1.94 15.92
N PHE A 103 13.44 0.72 15.38
CA PHE A 103 14.32 -0.37 15.84
C PHE A 103 15.81 -0.03 15.69
N MET A 104 16.20 0.59 14.57
CA MET A 104 17.58 1.04 14.38
C MET A 104 18.00 2.13 15.36
N LEU A 105 17.10 3.06 15.71
CA LEU A 105 17.36 4.07 16.75
C LEU A 105 17.60 3.40 18.10
N THR A 106 16.71 2.50 18.52
CA THR A 106 16.80 1.81 19.82
C THR A 106 18.07 0.97 19.94
N ILE A 107 18.41 0.18 18.91
CA ILE A 107 19.62 -0.66 18.92
C ILE A 107 20.87 0.22 19.03
N ASN A 108 20.99 1.29 18.24
CA ASN A 108 22.14 2.18 18.33
C ASN A 108 22.23 2.89 19.69
N ALA A 109 21.10 3.31 20.28
CA ALA A 109 21.08 3.90 21.61
C ALA A 109 21.58 2.91 22.69
N VAL A 110 21.18 1.64 22.61
CA VAL A 110 21.65 0.59 23.52
C VAL A 110 23.16 0.37 23.37
N VAL A 111 23.68 0.28 22.13
CA VAL A 111 25.13 0.10 21.88
C VAL A 111 25.92 1.29 22.43
N ILE A 112 25.49 2.52 22.16
CA ILE A 112 26.14 3.74 22.67
C ILE A 112 26.13 3.76 24.20
N SER A 113 25.00 3.41 24.82
CA SER A 113 24.91 3.32 26.28
C SER A 113 25.86 2.27 26.85
N PHE A 114 26.00 1.11 26.20
CA PHE A 114 26.94 0.08 26.62
C PHE A 114 28.40 0.57 26.53
N VAL A 115 28.76 1.22 25.41
CA VAL A 115 30.10 1.81 25.21
C VAL A 115 30.40 2.87 26.27
N LEU A 116 29.45 3.76 26.55
CA LEU A 116 29.60 4.83 27.54
C LEU A 116 29.82 4.28 28.96
N THR A 117 29.05 3.26 29.35
CA THR A 117 29.12 2.70 30.70
C THR A 117 30.30 1.75 30.91
N ASN A 118 30.62 0.91 29.92
CA ASN A 118 31.59 -0.17 30.10
C ASN A 118 32.96 0.11 29.48
N LEU A 119 32.98 0.81 28.34
CA LEU A 119 34.18 0.92 27.52
C LEU A 119 34.93 2.23 27.77
N ILE A 120 34.22 3.35 27.86
CA ILE A 120 34.82 4.67 28.11
C ILE A 120 35.65 4.73 29.41
N PRO A 121 35.24 4.13 30.54
CA PRO A 121 36.09 4.08 31.73
C PRO A 121 37.44 3.37 31.49
N LYS A 122 37.47 2.34 30.65
CA LYS A 122 38.68 1.57 30.31
C LYS A 122 39.62 2.30 29.35
N LEU A 123 39.08 3.20 28.51
CA LEU A 123 39.88 3.99 27.56
C LEU A 123 40.95 4.87 28.22
N ARG A 124 40.78 5.22 29.51
CA ARG A 124 41.78 6.02 30.25
C ARG A 124 43.06 5.23 30.56
N GLY A 125 42.98 3.90 30.67
CA GLY A 125 44.13 3.04 30.93
C GLY A 125 44.63 2.31 29.68
N GLU A 126 43.73 2.01 28.73
CA GLU A 126 44.03 1.17 27.56
C GLU A 126 43.90 1.97 26.25
N THR A 127 44.97 2.68 25.88
CA THR A 127 45.01 3.53 24.67
C THR A 127 44.71 2.75 23.38
N TRP A 128 45.03 1.44 23.32
CA TRP A 128 44.73 0.60 22.15
C TRP A 128 43.22 0.43 21.88
N LEU A 129 42.34 0.67 22.87
CA LEU A 129 40.89 0.53 22.72
C LEU A 129 40.25 1.76 22.10
N ILE A 130 40.95 2.89 22.03
CA ILE A 130 40.38 4.16 21.55
C ILE A 130 39.98 4.05 20.08
N ALA A 131 40.87 3.55 19.22
CA ALA A 131 40.62 3.41 17.79
C ALA A 131 39.38 2.55 17.47
N PRO A 132 39.24 1.30 17.97
CA PRO A 132 38.05 0.49 17.71
C PRO A 132 36.78 1.07 18.36
N THR A 133 36.89 1.77 19.50
CA THR A 133 35.75 2.43 20.13
C THR A 133 35.24 3.61 19.32
N VAL A 134 36.14 4.47 18.83
CA VAL A 134 35.77 5.60 17.97
C VAL A 134 35.18 5.10 16.65
N ALA A 135 35.73 4.04 16.07
CA ALA A 135 35.15 3.40 14.88
C ALA A 135 33.73 2.89 15.14
N LEU A 136 33.49 2.19 16.25
CA LEU A 136 32.17 1.72 16.63
C LEU A 136 31.17 2.87 16.84
N LEU A 137 31.56 3.90 17.59
CA LEU A 137 30.72 5.07 17.82
C LEU A 137 30.42 5.82 16.51
N GLY A 138 31.42 5.97 15.63
CA GLY A 138 31.25 6.60 14.32
C GLY A 138 30.28 5.84 13.42
N THR A 139 30.35 4.51 13.41
CA THR A 139 29.43 3.67 12.63
C THR A 139 28.00 3.72 13.18
N CYS A 140 27.84 3.66 14.51
CA CYS A 140 26.55 3.82 15.17
C CYS A 140 25.93 5.19 14.90
N LEU A 141 26.70 6.28 15.02
CA LEU A 141 26.22 7.63 14.76
C LEU A 141 25.82 7.81 13.29
N SER A 142 26.62 7.29 12.37
CA SER A 142 26.32 7.34 10.93
C SER A 142 25.02 6.60 10.61
N ALA A 143 24.83 5.40 11.15
CA ALA A 143 23.59 4.64 11.00
C ALA A 143 22.39 5.40 11.61
N LEU A 144 22.56 5.98 12.79
CA LEU A 144 21.54 6.76 13.49
C LEU A 144 21.04 7.93 12.63
N VAL A 145 21.95 8.67 11.99
CA VAL A 145 21.59 9.79 11.10
C VAL A 145 20.65 9.32 9.99
N PHE A 146 20.94 8.19 9.33
CA PHE A 146 20.07 7.67 8.26
C PHE A 146 18.74 7.14 8.79
N ALA A 147 18.70 6.55 9.99
CA ALA A 147 17.44 6.15 10.63
C ALA A 147 16.55 7.37 10.91
N ILE A 148 17.10 8.47 11.44
CA ILE A 148 16.38 9.72 11.68
C ILE A 148 15.88 10.33 10.34
N LEU A 149 16.71 10.31 9.29
CA LEU A 149 16.30 10.81 7.98
C LEU A 149 15.13 10.02 7.37
N ALA A 150 14.99 8.74 7.71
CA ALA A 150 13.89 7.92 7.26
C ALA A 150 12.57 8.19 7.99
N THR A 151 12.63 8.52 9.28
CA THR A 151 11.44 8.89 10.09
C THR A 151 11.06 10.36 9.94
N ARG A 152 11.96 11.20 9.43
CA ARG A 152 11.70 12.63 9.22
C ARG A 152 10.47 12.83 8.32
N PRO A 153 9.41 13.51 8.81
CA PRO A 153 8.26 13.83 7.98
C PRO A 153 8.70 14.77 6.85
N LYS A 154 8.40 14.41 5.61
CA LYS A 154 8.56 15.31 4.46
C LYS A 154 7.18 15.65 3.92
N VAL A 155 6.83 16.92 4.04
CA VAL A 155 5.67 17.48 3.35
C VAL A 155 6.14 17.86 1.95
N THR A 156 5.60 17.21 0.93
CA THR A 156 5.77 17.67 -0.46
C THR A 156 4.94 18.94 -0.59
N GLU A 157 5.55 20.12 -0.65
CA GLU A 157 4.78 21.36 -0.81
C GLU A 157 4.41 21.57 -2.28
N GLY A 158 3.12 21.74 -2.57
CA GLY A 158 2.62 22.26 -3.83
C GLY A 158 1.52 23.26 -3.52
N LYS A 159 1.67 24.52 -3.91
CA LYS A 159 0.54 25.46 -3.87
C LYS A 159 -0.42 25.07 -5.00
N VAL A 160 -1.66 24.74 -4.67
CA VAL A 160 -2.72 24.53 -5.65
C VAL A 160 -3.45 25.84 -5.87
N THR A 161 -3.55 26.28 -7.11
CA THR A 161 -4.37 27.43 -7.53
C THR A 161 -5.73 26.99 -8.07
N ARG A 162 -6.70 27.90 -8.17
CA ARG A 162 -8.00 27.61 -8.81
C ARG A 162 -7.82 27.21 -10.28
N GLU A 163 -6.89 27.84 -11.01
CA GLU A 163 -6.55 27.46 -12.38
C GLU A 163 -6.01 26.03 -12.50
N ASP A 164 -5.26 25.52 -11.50
CA ASP A 164 -4.77 24.13 -11.50
C ASP A 164 -5.90 23.11 -11.30
N ILE A 165 -6.97 23.51 -10.62
CA ILE A 165 -8.18 22.69 -10.41
C ILE A 165 -8.99 22.65 -11.71
N ASP A 166 -9.17 23.81 -12.37
CA ASP A 166 -9.85 23.90 -13.67
C ASP A 166 -9.11 23.11 -14.77
N GLN A 167 -7.79 23.12 -14.74
CA GLN A 167 -6.96 22.31 -15.64
C GLN A 167 -6.86 20.83 -15.23
N LYS A 168 -7.55 20.42 -14.15
CA LYS A 168 -7.51 19.06 -13.57
C LYS A 168 -6.09 18.60 -13.22
N LYS A 169 -5.14 19.52 -13.04
CA LYS A 169 -3.72 19.24 -12.74
C LYS A 169 -3.46 19.11 -11.25
N SER A 170 -4.34 19.66 -10.43
CA SER A 170 -4.25 19.61 -8.97
C SER A 170 -4.61 18.23 -8.38
N ASN A 171 -3.89 17.84 -7.32
CA ASN A 171 -4.26 16.72 -6.46
C ASN A 171 -4.81 17.26 -5.13
N LEU A 172 -6.13 17.45 -5.07
CA LEU A 172 -6.86 17.92 -3.87
C LEU A 172 -6.97 16.86 -2.76
N LEU A 173 -6.60 15.60 -3.04
CA LEU A 173 -6.65 14.52 -2.04
C LEU A 173 -5.43 14.56 -1.12
N PHE A 174 -4.34 15.21 -1.54
CA PHE A 174 -3.13 15.34 -0.74
C PHE A 174 -3.20 16.55 0.19
N PHE A 175 -3.07 16.32 1.50
CA PHE A 175 -3.14 17.40 2.50
C PHE A 175 -2.14 18.54 2.27
N GLY A 176 -0.93 18.22 1.80
CA GLY A 176 0.11 19.24 1.55
C GLY A 176 -0.23 20.20 0.41
N ASN A 177 -1.26 19.88 -0.38
CA ASN A 177 -1.75 20.72 -1.47
C ASN A 177 -2.91 21.63 -1.04
N PHE A 178 -3.75 21.18 -0.10
CA PHE A 178 -4.95 21.94 0.31
C PHE A 178 -4.86 22.62 1.69
N TYR A 179 -3.87 22.32 2.54
CA TYR A 179 -3.80 22.86 3.91
C TYR A 179 -3.73 24.40 4.00
N LYS A 180 -3.38 25.07 2.90
CA LYS A 180 -3.32 26.54 2.75
C LYS A 180 -4.48 27.11 1.93
N MET A 181 -5.43 26.29 1.48
CA MET A 181 -6.60 26.72 0.71
C MET A 181 -7.69 27.24 1.63
N GLU A 182 -8.50 28.17 1.12
CA GLU A 182 -9.73 28.59 1.79
C GLU A 182 -10.78 27.46 1.76
N LEU A 183 -11.65 27.41 2.77
CA LEU A 183 -12.66 26.37 2.89
C LEU A 183 -13.62 26.34 1.70
N GLU A 184 -14.01 27.51 1.19
CA GLU A 184 -14.93 27.63 0.06
C GLU A 184 -14.31 27.04 -1.22
N ASP A 185 -13.03 27.34 -1.48
CA ASP A 185 -12.25 26.79 -2.60
C ASP A 185 -12.10 25.29 -2.52
N PHE A 186 -11.78 24.78 -1.33
CA PHE A 186 -11.63 23.35 -1.10
C PHE A 186 -12.96 22.62 -1.30
N HIS A 187 -14.05 23.13 -0.72
CA HIS A 187 -15.38 22.55 -0.86
C HIS A 187 -15.84 22.51 -2.32
N TRP A 188 -15.64 23.62 -3.05
CA TRP A 188 -15.97 23.70 -4.46
C TRP A 188 -15.15 22.70 -5.29
N GLY A 189 -13.82 22.69 -5.12
CA GLY A 189 -12.93 21.80 -5.88
C GLY A 189 -13.20 20.31 -5.60
N MET A 190 -13.47 19.95 -4.33
CA MET A 190 -13.86 18.59 -3.96
C MET A 190 -15.19 18.18 -4.59
N THR A 191 -16.18 19.09 -4.57
CA THR A 191 -17.49 18.83 -5.17
C THR A 191 -17.39 18.63 -6.68
N GLU A 192 -16.56 19.41 -7.36
CA GLU A 192 -16.36 19.28 -8.81
C GLU A 192 -15.61 17.99 -9.17
N MET A 193 -14.60 17.61 -8.38
CA MET A 193 -13.90 16.34 -8.55
C MET A 193 -14.81 15.13 -8.32
N ILE A 194 -15.75 15.17 -7.37
CA ILE A 194 -16.67 14.05 -7.10
C ILE A 194 -17.65 13.84 -8.27
N LYS A 195 -18.07 14.91 -8.95
CA LYS A 195 -18.96 14.83 -10.12
C LYS A 195 -18.27 14.22 -11.34
N ASP A 196 -16.96 14.43 -11.48
CA ASP A 196 -16.16 13.93 -12.59
C ASP A 196 -15.31 12.71 -12.16
N SER A 197 -15.79 11.51 -12.50
CA SER A 197 -15.09 10.26 -12.18
C SER A 197 -13.68 10.17 -12.78
N ASP A 198 -13.45 10.71 -13.98
CA ASP A 198 -12.12 10.68 -14.60
C ASP A 198 -11.16 11.58 -13.84
N TYR A 199 -11.64 12.76 -13.41
CA TYR A 199 -10.85 13.65 -12.57
C TYR A 199 -10.53 12.99 -11.21
N LEU A 200 -11.53 12.39 -10.54
CA LEU A 200 -11.34 11.70 -9.27
C LEU A 200 -10.31 10.56 -9.37
N TYR A 201 -10.44 9.67 -10.35
CA TYR A 201 -9.52 8.55 -10.54
C TYR A 201 -8.11 9.02 -10.94
N SER A 202 -8.00 10.06 -11.76
CA SER A 202 -6.70 10.68 -12.10
C SER A 202 -6.02 11.29 -10.88
N SER A 203 -6.78 11.97 -10.01
CA SER A 203 -6.26 12.53 -8.75
C SER A 203 -5.81 11.44 -7.78
N MET A 204 -6.60 10.36 -7.61
CA MET A 204 -6.18 9.21 -6.79
C MET A 204 -4.94 8.50 -7.34
N THR A 205 -4.81 8.40 -8.66
CA THR A 205 -3.61 7.81 -9.30
C THR A 205 -2.37 8.63 -8.99
N ARG A 206 -2.45 9.95 -9.10
CA ARG A 206 -1.34 10.87 -8.80
C ARG A 206 -0.95 10.82 -7.33
N ASP A 207 -1.93 10.83 -6.43
CA ASP A 207 -1.66 10.73 -5.00
C ASP A 207 -0.94 9.43 -4.65
N LEU A 208 -1.44 8.31 -5.19
CA LEU A 208 -0.81 7.00 -5.03
C LEU A 208 0.64 6.97 -5.55
N TYR A 209 0.91 7.60 -6.70
CA TYR A 209 2.26 7.72 -7.24
C TYR A 209 3.19 8.46 -6.27
N PHE A 210 2.79 9.62 -5.76
CA PHE A 210 3.61 10.40 -4.81
C PHE A 210 3.80 9.67 -3.48
N LEU A 211 2.78 8.95 -3.00
CA LEU A 211 2.89 8.11 -1.81
C LEU A 211 3.94 7.01 -2.01
N GLY A 212 4.02 6.43 -3.23
CA GLY A 212 5.09 5.51 -3.63
C GLY A 212 6.48 6.15 -3.65
N VAL A 213 6.62 7.36 -4.20
CA VAL A 213 7.90 8.10 -4.26
C VAL A 213 8.45 8.40 -2.86
N VAL A 214 7.60 8.88 -1.95
CA VAL A 214 7.98 9.17 -0.56
C VAL A 214 8.42 7.88 0.15
N LEU A 215 7.68 6.79 -0.05
CA LEU A 215 8.01 5.49 0.50
C LEU A 215 9.36 4.97 -0.01
N ALA A 216 9.61 5.03 -1.32
CA ALA A 216 10.88 4.61 -1.91
C ALA A 216 12.07 5.36 -1.30
N LYS A 217 11.91 6.65 -1.00
CA LYS A 217 12.93 7.45 -0.31
C LYS A 217 13.19 6.98 1.11
N LYS A 218 12.15 6.69 1.90
CA LYS A 218 12.30 6.09 3.25
C LYS A 218 13.07 4.78 3.18
N TYR A 219 12.68 3.87 2.28
CA TYR A 219 13.35 2.58 2.12
C TYR A 219 14.80 2.71 1.65
N ARG A 220 15.15 3.72 0.85
CA ARG A 220 16.53 4.01 0.47
C ARG A 220 17.38 4.41 1.68
N PHE A 221 16.88 5.30 2.54
CA PHE A 221 17.58 5.66 3.78
C PHE A 221 17.73 4.47 4.73
N LEU A 222 16.67 3.65 4.89
CA LEU A 222 16.78 2.40 5.64
C LEU A 222 17.88 1.51 5.07
N ARG A 223 17.89 1.25 3.77
CA ARG A 223 18.89 0.36 3.15
C ARG A 223 20.31 0.82 3.43
N ILE A 224 20.57 2.14 3.34
CA ILE A 224 21.87 2.71 3.66
C ILE A 224 22.18 2.57 5.15
N CYS A 225 21.23 2.88 6.03
CA CYS A 225 21.35 2.69 7.49
C CYS A 225 21.74 1.25 7.85
N TYR A 226 21.01 0.26 7.34
CA TYR A 226 21.26 -1.15 7.59
C TYR A 226 22.63 -1.57 7.05
N GLY A 227 23.02 -1.08 5.86
CA GLY A 227 24.34 -1.34 5.29
C GLY A 227 25.48 -0.79 6.17
N ILE A 228 25.40 0.50 6.53
CA ILE A 228 26.40 1.15 7.39
C ILE A 228 26.50 0.43 8.74
N PHE A 229 25.37 0.14 9.37
CA PHE A 229 25.35 -0.54 10.66
C PHE A 229 25.96 -1.94 10.57
N MET A 230 25.55 -2.74 9.58
CA MET A 230 26.02 -4.11 9.41
C MET A 230 27.52 -4.19 9.14
N TYR A 231 28.02 -3.49 8.12
CA TYR A 231 29.44 -3.53 7.77
C TYR A 231 30.30 -2.80 8.81
N GLY A 232 29.79 -1.69 9.35
CA GLY A 232 30.49 -0.92 10.38
C GLY A 232 30.66 -1.70 11.69
N LEU A 233 29.63 -2.45 12.11
CA LEU A 233 29.71 -3.28 13.30
C LEU A 233 30.70 -4.44 13.10
N ILE A 234 30.65 -5.14 11.96
CA ILE A 234 31.62 -6.19 11.64
C ILE A 234 33.06 -5.65 11.68
N LEU A 235 33.30 -4.52 11.01
CA LEU A 235 34.63 -3.89 10.99
C LEU A 235 35.08 -3.47 12.39
N SER A 236 34.17 -2.94 13.20
CA SER A 236 34.48 -2.54 14.58
C SER A 236 34.83 -3.74 15.46
N VAL A 237 34.08 -4.84 15.35
CA VAL A 237 34.38 -6.09 16.08
C VAL A 237 35.74 -6.64 15.69
N LEU A 238 36.06 -6.65 14.39
CA LEU A 238 37.39 -7.06 13.92
C LEU A 238 38.49 -6.13 14.46
N ALA A 239 38.25 -4.81 14.49
CA ALA A 239 39.18 -3.85 15.05
C ALA A 239 39.42 -4.09 16.55
N PHE A 240 38.38 -4.45 17.33
CA PHE A 240 38.54 -4.86 18.73
C PHE A 240 39.36 -6.14 18.86
N ALA A 241 39.09 -7.16 18.05
CA ALA A 241 39.83 -8.43 18.09
C ALA A 241 41.32 -8.24 17.75
N ILE A 242 41.61 -7.39 16.76
CA ILE A 242 42.97 -7.03 16.37
C ILE A 242 43.65 -6.25 17.50
N ALA A 243 42.99 -5.22 18.05
CA ALA A 243 43.54 -4.43 19.16
C ALA A 243 43.87 -5.31 20.38
N TYR A 244 43.02 -6.30 20.69
CA TYR A 244 43.25 -7.25 21.77
C TYR A 244 44.37 -8.25 21.46
N SER A 245 44.61 -8.59 20.19
CA SER A 245 45.71 -9.48 19.80
C SER A 245 47.08 -8.79 19.87
N PHE A 246 47.12 -7.49 19.60
CA PHE A 246 48.32 -6.65 19.71
C PHE A 246 48.50 -6.03 21.09
N SER A 247 47.62 -6.34 22.02
CA SER A 247 47.67 -5.81 23.37
C SER A 247 48.92 -6.33 24.09
N PRO A 248 49.89 -5.48 24.51
CA PRO A 248 50.91 -5.85 25.48
C PRO A 248 50.33 -6.66 26.62
N THR A 249 50.57 -7.97 26.56
CA THR A 249 50.29 -8.90 27.65
C THR A 249 51.17 -8.47 28.82
N HIS A 250 50.56 -7.92 29.87
CA HIS A 250 51.15 -7.87 31.19
C HIS A 250 50.84 -9.16 31.95
#